data_AF-A0A3B5LDG8-F1
#
_entry.id   AF-A0A3B5LDG8-F1
#
_cell.length_a   1.000
_cell.length_b   1.000
_cell.length_c   1.000
_cell.angle_alpha   90.00
_cell.angle_beta   90.00
_cell.angle_gamma   90.00
#
_symmetry.space_group_name_H-M   'P 1'
#
loop_
_entity.id
_entity.type
_entity.pdbx_description
1 polymer ?
#
loop_
_entity_poly.entity_id
_entity_poly.type
_entity_poly.pdbx_seq_one_letter_code
_entity_poly.pdbx_strand_id
1 'polypeptide(L)'
;MKGFILLALAVFAALQTVESACSPCRTMKWVNCDGAPCTCQITLDDSNRPAIDCEKLVSKCFLMKAEMYRRKMGQDVRINIGGKPHEDAIMDNDGIYNPDCENDGKFKAKQCNNTDECWCVNSAGVRRTDKGDKNMNCSKLLNGGSQKLDLNKIVVYYVDEERPTITMQYLTGGIIAVIVVVVLVVVLGLLALVSAQFKVKMPKSPA
;
A
#
# COMPACT_ATOMS: atom_id res chain seq x y z
N MET A 1 -45.93 2.36 -18.38
CA MET A 1 -44.53 2.58 -18.83
C MET A 1 -43.90 3.86 -18.33
N LYS A 2 -44.55 5.04 -18.40
CA LYS A 2 -43.94 6.33 -17.98
C LYS A 2 -43.69 6.48 -16.46
N GLY A 3 -44.53 5.86 -15.62
CA GLY A 3 -44.39 5.94 -14.14
C GLY A 3 -43.18 5.18 -13.57
N PHE A 4 -42.78 4.06 -14.19
CA PHE A 4 -41.61 3.29 -13.77
C PHE A 4 -40.29 3.99 -14.13
N ILE A 5 -40.28 4.77 -15.21
CA ILE A 5 -39.10 5.55 -15.64
C ILE A 5 -38.83 6.71 -14.68
N LEU A 6 -39.89 7.38 -14.20
CA LEU A 6 -39.77 8.47 -13.23
C LEU A 6 -39.35 7.98 -11.84
N LEU A 7 -39.85 6.81 -11.41
CA LEU A 7 -39.41 6.16 -10.17
C LEU A 7 -37.94 5.71 -10.24
N ALA A 8 -37.50 5.16 -11.38
CA ALA A 8 -36.10 4.78 -11.58
C ALA A 8 -35.13 5.98 -11.59
N LEU A 9 -35.53 7.11 -12.17
CA LEU A 9 -34.73 8.34 -12.18
C LEU A 9 -34.65 9.01 -10.80
N ALA A 10 -35.73 8.95 -10.00
CA ALA A 10 -35.73 9.47 -8.63
C ALA A 10 -34.82 8.65 -7.68
N VAL A 11 -34.75 7.32 -7.87
CA VAL A 11 -33.82 6.46 -7.13
C VAL A 11 -32.36 6.72 -7.53
N PHE A 12 -32.09 7.07 -8.79
CA PHE A 12 -30.73 7.44 -9.25
C PHE A 12 -30.25 8.80 -8.71
N ALA A 13 -31.17 9.76 -8.50
CA ALA A 13 -30.83 11.09 -7.98
C ALA A 13 -30.56 11.09 -6.47
N ALA A 14 -31.14 10.17 -5.70
CA ALA A 14 -30.92 10.05 -4.26
C ALA A 14 -29.60 9.34 -3.88
N LEU A 15 -28.89 8.73 -4.84
CA LEU A 15 -27.64 8.01 -4.59
C LEU A 15 -26.38 8.87 -4.71
N GLN A 16 -26.49 10.15 -5.04
CA GLN A 16 -25.34 11.07 -5.04
C GLN A 16 -25.25 11.80 -3.70
N THR A 17 -25.03 11.04 -2.64
CA THR A 17 -24.37 11.61 -1.47
C THR A 17 -22.99 12.05 -1.91
N VAL A 18 -22.74 13.36 -1.93
CA VAL A 18 -21.40 13.92 -1.92
C VAL A 18 -20.73 13.48 -0.62
N GLU A 19 -20.18 12.27 -0.65
CA GLU A 19 -19.16 11.84 0.29
C GLU A 19 -18.02 12.84 0.06
N SER A 20 -17.65 13.62 1.07
CA SER A 20 -16.43 14.41 1.06
C SER A 20 -15.24 13.44 1.08
N ALA A 21 -15.06 12.70 -0.02
CA ALA A 21 -14.02 11.73 -0.18
C ALA A 21 -12.74 12.53 -0.42
N CYS A 22 -11.96 12.70 0.64
CA CYS A 22 -10.65 13.28 0.53
C CYS A 22 -9.83 12.51 -0.51
N SER A 23 -9.12 13.22 -1.39
CA SER A 23 -8.31 12.56 -2.41
C SER A 23 -7.19 11.73 -1.75
N PRO A 24 -6.88 10.52 -2.27
CA PRO A 24 -5.82 9.70 -1.71
C PRO A 24 -4.46 10.41 -1.83
N CYS A 25 -3.62 10.21 -0.82
CA CYS A 25 -2.27 10.77 -0.76
C CYS A 25 -1.39 10.20 -1.89
N ARG A 26 -0.88 11.06 -2.78
CA ARG A 26 -0.09 10.64 -3.95
C ARG A 26 1.31 10.15 -3.57
N THR A 27 1.92 10.76 -2.57
CA THR A 27 3.29 10.45 -2.16
C THR A 27 3.38 9.16 -1.33
N MET A 28 2.32 8.81 -0.59
CA MET A 28 2.33 7.64 0.31
C MET A 28 0.99 6.93 0.42
N LYS A 29 0.96 5.66 0.00
CA LYS A 29 -0.25 4.81 0.00
C LYS A 29 -0.74 4.41 1.40
N TRP A 30 0.11 4.46 2.43
CA TRP A 30 -0.25 4.04 3.80
C TRP A 30 -0.84 5.16 4.66
N VAL A 31 -1.03 6.35 4.09
CA VAL A 31 -1.60 7.50 4.77
C VAL A 31 -3.12 7.45 4.66
N ASN A 32 -3.81 7.64 5.79
CA ASN A 32 -5.27 7.76 5.81
C ASN A 32 -5.64 9.24 5.83
N CYS A 33 -6.45 9.67 4.87
CA CYS A 33 -6.91 11.05 4.75
C CYS A 33 -8.41 11.11 4.98
N ASP A 34 -8.86 11.88 5.97
CA ASP A 34 -10.27 11.99 6.33
C ASP A 34 -10.62 13.43 6.77
N GLY A 35 -11.92 13.74 6.76
CA GLY A 35 -12.48 15.01 7.22
C GLY A 35 -12.54 16.14 6.20
N ALA A 36 -13.17 17.24 6.61
CA ALA A 36 -13.25 18.51 5.90
C ALA A 36 -12.88 19.65 6.88
N PRO A 37 -11.65 20.21 6.82
CA PRO A 37 -10.62 20.05 5.79
C PRO A 37 -9.88 18.70 5.83
N CYS A 38 -9.47 18.23 4.65
CA CYS A 38 -8.70 17.00 4.45
C CYS A 38 -7.46 16.95 5.35
N THR A 39 -7.46 16.07 6.35
CA THR A 39 -6.30 15.83 7.21
C THR A 39 -5.77 14.43 6.97
N CYS A 40 -4.50 14.34 6.57
CA CYS A 40 -3.83 13.11 6.21
C CYS A 40 -2.88 12.67 7.33
N GLN A 41 -3.00 11.44 7.81
CA GLN A 41 -2.18 10.91 8.91
C GLN A 41 -1.58 9.54 8.57
N ILE A 42 -0.33 9.32 8.98
CA ILE A 42 0.34 8.01 8.89
C ILE A 42 0.30 7.31 10.24
N THR A 43 0.02 6.01 10.27
CA THR A 43 0.02 5.24 11.53
C THR A 43 1.42 4.69 11.78
N LEU A 44 2.11 5.18 12.82
CA LEU A 44 3.44 4.73 13.19
C LEU A 44 3.43 3.71 14.32
N ASP A 45 2.47 3.83 15.23
CA ASP A 45 2.17 2.88 16.29
C ASP A 45 0.69 3.03 16.70
N ASP A 46 0.27 2.33 17.76
CA ASP A 46 -1.13 2.34 18.21
C ASP A 46 -1.62 3.75 18.63
N SER A 47 -0.71 4.63 19.07
CA SER A 47 -1.02 5.97 19.61
C SER A 47 -0.48 7.14 18.76
N ASN A 48 0.51 6.90 17.92
CA ASN A 48 1.23 7.94 17.19
C ASN A 48 0.81 7.98 15.72
N ARG A 49 0.11 9.07 15.37
CA ARG A 49 -0.45 9.31 14.04
C ARG A 49 -0.13 10.74 13.56
N PRO A 50 1.13 11.03 13.20
CA PRO A 50 1.50 12.37 12.77
C PRO A 50 0.81 12.74 11.45
N ALA A 51 0.47 14.03 11.34
CA ALA A 51 -0.06 14.59 10.10
C ALA A 51 1.02 14.66 9.04
N ILE A 52 0.67 14.30 7.80
CA ILE A 52 1.57 14.22 6.66
C ILE A 52 1.10 15.15 5.56
N ASP A 53 2.06 15.88 5.00
CA ASP A 53 1.89 16.66 3.78
C ASP A 53 2.03 15.74 2.56
N CYS A 54 0.93 15.58 1.81
CA CYS A 54 0.86 14.71 0.64
C CYS A 54 1.52 15.26 -0.63
N GLU A 55 2.03 16.49 -0.59
CA GLU A 55 2.83 17.06 -1.67
C GLU A 55 4.33 16.78 -1.49
N LYS A 56 4.75 16.47 -0.26
CA LYS A 56 6.15 16.21 0.10
C LYS A 56 6.41 14.73 0.32
N LEU A 57 7.66 14.34 0.14
CA LEU A 57 8.12 13.01 0.51
C LEU A 57 8.10 12.87 2.03
N VAL A 58 7.52 11.77 2.50
CA VAL A 58 7.53 11.42 3.94
C VAL A 58 8.96 11.07 4.36
N SER A 59 9.33 11.47 5.56
CA SER A 59 10.67 11.23 6.07
C SER A 59 10.98 9.74 6.17
N LYS A 60 12.25 9.38 5.93
CA LYS A 60 12.71 7.99 5.97
C LYS A 60 12.42 7.31 7.31
N CYS A 61 12.51 8.04 8.43
CA CYS A 61 12.22 7.46 9.75
C CYS A 61 10.75 7.07 9.89
N PHE A 62 9.82 7.95 9.50
CA PHE A 62 8.38 7.64 9.54
C PHE A 62 8.00 6.50 8.60
N LEU A 63 8.59 6.44 7.41
CA LEU A 63 8.40 5.33 6.48
C LEU A 63 8.83 4.00 7.09
N MET A 64 10.05 3.96 7.60
CA MET A 64 10.62 2.77 8.20
C MET A 64 9.85 2.32 9.45
N LYS A 65 9.39 3.26 10.29
CA LYS A 65 8.55 2.95 11.44
C LYS A 65 7.17 2.42 11.03
N ALA A 66 6.53 3.02 10.05
CA ALA A 66 5.26 2.55 9.50
C ALA A 66 5.39 1.13 8.89
N GLU A 67 6.48 0.84 8.17
CA GLU A 67 6.76 -0.51 7.65
C GLU A 67 6.87 -1.54 8.77
N MET A 68 7.61 -1.21 9.84
CA MET A 68 7.78 -2.12 10.98
C MET A 68 6.47 -2.33 11.74
N TYR A 69 5.63 -1.30 11.88
CA TYR A 69 4.30 -1.43 12.46
C TYR A 69 3.40 -2.34 11.61
N ARG A 70 3.40 -2.15 10.29
CA ARG A 70 2.63 -3.00 9.37
C ARG A 70 3.10 -4.46 9.39
N ARG A 71 4.41 -4.69 9.50
CA ARG A 71 4.99 -6.04 9.72
C ARG A 71 4.47 -6.67 11.01
N LYS A 72 4.49 -5.92 12.11
CA LYS A 72 3.95 -6.37 13.41
C LYS A 72 2.47 -6.75 13.32
N MET A 73 1.68 -6.02 12.54
CA MET A 73 0.25 -6.27 12.33
C MET A 73 -0.05 -7.37 11.29
N GLY A 74 0.96 -8.04 10.74
CA GLY A 74 0.77 -9.08 9.71
C GLY A 74 0.25 -8.54 8.37
N GLN A 75 0.48 -7.25 8.09
CA GLN A 75 0.03 -6.55 6.88
C GLN A 75 1.18 -6.26 5.89
N ASP A 76 2.33 -6.93 6.08
CA ASP A 76 3.45 -6.84 5.15
C ASP A 76 3.12 -7.60 3.85
N VAL A 77 3.42 -6.95 2.73
CA VAL A 77 3.18 -7.44 1.37
C VAL A 77 4.09 -8.65 1.03
N ARG A 78 5.06 -8.97 1.90
CA ARG A 78 6.03 -10.07 1.72
C ARG A 78 5.71 -11.37 2.47
N ILE A 79 4.59 -11.44 3.21
CA ILE A 79 4.32 -12.53 4.18
C ILE A 79 4.05 -13.90 3.53
N ASN A 80 3.74 -13.97 2.23
CA ASN A 80 3.48 -15.26 1.57
C ASN A 80 4.71 -15.94 0.93
N ILE A 81 5.94 -15.42 1.10
CA ILE A 81 7.13 -15.97 0.43
C ILE A 81 8.28 -16.32 1.41
N GLY A 82 8.35 -15.70 2.59
CA GLY A 82 9.42 -15.94 3.55
C GLY A 82 9.00 -16.81 4.72
N GLY A 83 9.32 -18.10 4.69
CA GLY A 83 9.29 -18.96 5.88
C GLY A 83 10.13 -18.36 7.02
N LYS A 84 9.81 -18.74 8.26
CA LYS A 84 10.61 -18.35 9.44
C LYS A 84 12.06 -18.81 9.21
N PRO A 85 13.07 -17.94 9.34
CA PRO A 85 14.46 -18.35 9.13
C PRO A 85 14.83 -19.48 10.10
N HIS A 86 15.66 -20.42 9.61
CA HIS A 86 16.21 -21.51 10.41
C HIS A 86 16.96 -20.97 11.63
N GLU A 87 17.02 -21.75 12.69
CA GLU A 87 17.56 -21.37 14.01
C GLU A 87 19.04 -20.94 13.98
N ASP A 88 19.76 -21.25 12.89
CA ASP A 88 21.17 -20.95 12.65
C ASP A 88 21.39 -19.79 11.66
N ALA A 89 20.32 -19.11 11.24
CA ALA A 89 20.46 -17.94 10.37
C ALA A 89 21.12 -16.80 11.15
N ILE A 90 22.32 -16.40 10.72
CA ILE A 90 22.98 -15.18 11.18
C ILE A 90 22.09 -14.01 10.76
N MET A 91 21.25 -13.52 11.68
CA MET A 91 20.44 -12.32 11.47
C MET A 91 21.34 -11.09 11.59
N ASP A 92 21.75 -10.54 10.46
CA ASP A 92 22.29 -9.18 10.40
C ASP A 92 21.16 -8.18 10.72
N ASN A 93 21.02 -7.84 12.01
CA ASN A 93 20.02 -6.89 12.52
C ASN A 93 20.39 -5.41 12.20
N ASP A 94 21.49 -5.17 11.51
CA ASP A 94 22.07 -3.84 11.33
C ASP A 94 21.35 -2.96 10.29
N GLY A 95 20.44 -3.55 9.49
CA GLY A 95 19.77 -2.85 8.39
C GLY A 95 18.30 -2.48 8.62
N ILE A 96 17.54 -3.35 9.30
CA ILE A 96 16.08 -3.21 9.44
C ILE A 96 15.70 -3.35 10.92
N TYR A 97 15.36 -2.22 11.54
CA TYR A 97 14.93 -2.13 12.93
C TYR A 97 13.70 -1.21 13.05
N ASN A 98 13.02 -1.20 14.20
CA ASN A 98 11.94 -0.24 14.47
C ASN A 98 12.54 1.07 15.01
N PRO A 99 12.57 2.16 14.24
CA PRO A 99 13.30 3.35 14.65
C PRO A 99 12.49 4.26 15.58
N ASP A 100 13.21 4.96 16.43
CA ASP A 100 12.73 6.11 17.16
C ASP A 100 12.95 7.39 16.35
N CYS A 101 11.84 8.09 16.08
CA CYS A 101 11.81 9.32 15.32
C CYS A 101 11.56 10.53 16.22
N GLU A 102 12.08 11.68 15.81
CA GLU A 102 11.67 12.98 16.31
C GLU A 102 10.33 13.41 15.68
N ASN A 103 9.75 14.51 16.20
CA ASN A 103 8.44 15.00 15.75
C ASN A 103 8.47 15.51 14.30
N ASP A 104 9.62 15.92 13.79
CA ASP A 104 9.83 16.33 12.40
C ASP A 104 10.14 15.15 11.46
N GLY A 105 10.16 13.93 12.01
CA GLY A 105 10.44 12.72 11.26
C GLY A 105 11.93 12.44 11.03
N LYS A 106 12.85 13.15 11.67
CA LYS A 106 14.26 12.77 11.71
C LYS A 106 14.49 11.57 12.63
N PHE A 107 15.58 10.85 12.40
CA PHE A 107 16.02 9.81 13.33
C PHE A 107 16.56 10.46 14.61
N LYS A 108 16.13 9.96 15.77
CA LYS A 108 16.87 10.23 17.01
C LYS A 108 18.26 9.66 16.86
N ALA A 109 19.28 10.44 17.21
CA ALA A 109 20.67 10.02 17.08
C ALA A 109 20.98 8.73 17.88
N LYS A 110 20.31 8.54 19.01
CA LYS A 110 20.32 7.31 19.81
C LYS A 110 19.08 6.48 19.48
N GLN A 111 19.30 5.20 19.17
CA GLN A 111 18.26 4.19 18.92
C GLN A 111 18.41 3.09 19.96
N CYS A 112 17.30 2.55 20.47
CA CYS A 112 17.31 1.50 21.49
C CYS A 112 16.29 0.42 21.17
N ASN A 113 16.63 -0.85 21.42
CA ASN A 113 15.75 -1.98 21.11
C ASN A 113 14.90 -2.41 22.31
N ASN A 114 14.15 -1.47 22.92
CA ASN A 114 13.29 -1.70 24.12
C ASN A 114 13.96 -2.46 25.30
N THR A 115 15.27 -2.59 25.27
CA THR A 115 16.15 -3.32 26.18
C THR A 115 17.25 -2.34 26.64
N ASP A 116 18.29 -2.84 27.30
CA ASP A 116 19.44 -2.02 27.67
C ASP A 116 20.45 -1.84 26.54
N GLU A 117 20.19 -2.42 25.36
CA GLU A 117 20.99 -2.21 24.15
C GLU A 117 20.53 -0.98 23.36
N CYS A 118 21.42 -0.01 23.25
CA CYS A 118 21.27 1.14 22.36
C CYS A 118 22.42 1.20 21.33
N TRP A 119 22.29 2.01 20.29
CA TRP A 119 23.35 2.36 19.34
C TRP A 119 23.12 3.75 18.76
N CYS A 120 24.15 4.33 18.15
CA CYS A 120 24.04 5.62 17.49
C CYS A 120 23.85 5.47 15.97
N VAL A 121 23.00 6.31 15.40
CA VAL A 121 22.72 6.37 13.97
C VAL A 121 22.98 7.77 13.42
N ASN A 122 23.26 7.85 12.11
CA ASN A 122 23.30 9.12 11.40
C ASN A 122 21.89 9.58 10.96
N SER A 123 21.82 10.71 10.26
CA SER A 123 20.57 11.26 9.70
C SER A 123 19.86 10.34 8.70
N ALA A 124 20.55 9.32 8.17
CA ALA A 124 19.98 8.33 7.26
C ALA A 124 19.48 7.05 7.96
N GLY A 125 19.59 6.97 9.29
CA GLY A 125 19.24 5.79 10.08
C GLY A 125 20.27 4.67 10.03
N VAL A 126 21.50 4.95 9.59
CA VAL A 126 22.57 3.95 9.51
C VAL A 126 23.39 3.96 10.80
N ARG A 127 23.57 2.79 11.41
CA ARG A 127 24.38 2.57 12.62
C ARG A 127 25.83 3.04 12.40
N ARG A 128 26.39 3.77 13.38
CA ARG A 128 27.77 4.31 13.36
C ARG A 128 28.62 3.87 14.54
N THR A 129 28.04 3.13 15.48
CA THR A 129 28.71 2.64 16.69
C THR A 129 28.28 1.21 16.97
N ASP A 130 29.08 0.51 17.77
CA ASP A 130 28.64 -0.75 18.38
C ASP A 130 27.52 -0.52 19.39
N LYS A 131 26.88 -1.62 19.78
CA LYS A 131 25.83 -1.60 20.79
C LYS A 131 26.43 -1.30 22.16
N GLY A 132 25.74 -0.48 22.92
CA GLY A 132 26.14 -0.10 24.28
C GLY A 132 24.91 0.08 25.17
N ASP A 133 25.13 0.67 26.34
CA ASP A 133 24.08 0.88 27.33
C ASP A 133 23.22 2.13 27.06
N LYS A 134 22.16 2.31 27.85
CA LYS A 134 21.26 3.46 27.75
C LYS A 134 21.95 4.82 27.98
N ASN A 135 23.10 4.84 28.65
CA ASN A 135 23.87 6.04 28.96
C ASN A 135 24.77 6.51 27.81
N MET A 136 24.75 5.82 26.67
CA MET A 136 25.54 6.24 25.51
C MET A 136 25.18 7.64 25.01
N ASN A 137 26.20 8.39 24.62
CA ASN A 137 26.07 9.76 24.14
C ASN A 137 26.42 9.85 22.64
N CYS A 138 25.40 10.12 21.81
CA CYS A 138 25.53 10.19 20.35
C CYS A 138 25.86 11.59 19.81
N SER A 139 26.03 12.61 20.68
CA SER A 139 26.33 13.99 20.25
C SER A 139 27.68 14.13 19.51
N LYS A 140 28.65 13.26 19.83
CA LYS A 140 29.99 13.30 19.24
C LYS A 140 30.03 12.92 17.76
N LEU A 141 29.02 12.20 17.26
CA LEU A 141 28.92 11.78 15.87
C LEU A 141 28.32 12.87 14.96
N LEU A 142 27.76 13.93 15.55
CA LEU A 142 27.25 15.10 14.82
C LEU A 142 28.37 16.14 14.55
N ASN A 143 29.40 16.20 15.41
CA ASN A 143 30.52 17.14 15.30
C ASN A 143 31.85 16.50 14.89
N GLY A 144 31.96 15.17 14.92
CA GLY A 144 33.20 14.44 14.69
C GLY A 144 33.23 13.74 13.33
N GLY A 145 33.56 14.49 12.29
CA GLY A 145 34.04 13.97 11.01
C GLY A 145 32.95 13.60 10.02
N SER A 146 32.79 14.44 9.01
CA SER A 146 32.76 13.92 7.65
C SER A 146 33.92 12.94 7.52
N GLN A 147 33.67 11.63 7.72
CA GLN A 147 34.53 10.65 7.08
C GLN A 147 34.35 10.96 5.59
N LYS A 148 35.33 11.68 5.05
CA LYS A 148 35.57 11.75 3.61
C LYS A 148 35.81 10.29 3.23
N LEU A 149 34.73 9.56 2.98
CA LEU A 149 34.78 8.29 2.29
C LEU A 149 35.46 8.64 0.98
N ASP A 150 36.70 8.21 0.79
CA ASP A 150 37.33 8.31 -0.51
C ASP A 150 36.40 7.59 -1.49
N LEU A 151 35.67 8.35 -2.30
CA LEU A 151 34.74 7.87 -3.33
C LEU A 151 35.47 7.08 -4.44
N ASN A 152 36.74 6.72 -4.25
CA ASN A 152 37.56 5.98 -5.19
C ASN A 152 37.22 4.48 -5.27
N LYS A 153 36.27 4.00 -4.45
CA LYS A 153 35.84 2.59 -4.44
C LYS A 153 34.34 2.42 -4.21
N ILE A 154 33.52 3.13 -4.98
CA ILE A 154 32.10 2.76 -5.11
C ILE A 154 32.02 1.58 -6.07
N VAL A 155 31.84 0.38 -5.53
CA VAL A 155 31.43 -0.78 -6.32
C VAL A 155 29.91 -0.77 -6.31
N VAL A 156 29.31 -0.22 -7.37
CA VAL A 156 27.87 -0.35 -7.61
C VAL A 156 27.61 -1.80 -7.99
N TYR A 157 27.12 -2.60 -7.05
CA TYR A 157 26.53 -3.88 -7.38
C TYR A 157 25.14 -3.59 -7.96
N TYR A 158 25.04 -3.62 -9.28
CA TYR A 158 23.76 -3.71 -9.95
C TYR A 158 23.16 -5.08 -9.57
N VAL A 159 22.14 -5.07 -8.72
CA VAL A 159 21.26 -6.22 -8.53
C VAL A 159 20.35 -6.22 -9.77
N ASP A 160 20.46 -7.26 -10.59
CA ASP A 160 19.91 -7.39 -11.95
C ASP A 160 18.63 -6.61 -12.27
N GLU A 161 18.64 -5.98 -13.45
CA GLU A 161 17.60 -5.11 -14.00
C GLU A 161 16.56 -5.87 -14.86
N GLU A 162 16.43 -7.20 -14.71
CA GLU A 162 15.39 -7.96 -15.40
C GLU A 162 14.09 -7.96 -14.55
N ARG A 163 13.08 -7.20 -14.99
CA ARG A 163 11.74 -7.23 -14.38
C ARG A 163 11.14 -8.64 -14.52
N PRO A 164 10.62 -9.28 -13.45
CA PRO A 164 9.87 -10.50 -13.60
C PRO A 164 8.60 -10.22 -14.42
N THR A 165 8.47 -10.88 -15.57
CA THR A 165 7.26 -10.82 -16.40
C THR A 165 6.14 -11.56 -15.70
N ILE A 166 5.28 -10.84 -14.97
CA ILE A 166 4.06 -11.41 -14.40
C ILE A 166 3.10 -11.70 -15.55
N THR A 167 3.09 -12.93 -16.04
CA THR A 167 2.05 -13.40 -16.95
C THR A 167 0.76 -13.58 -16.14
N MET A 168 -0.19 -12.67 -16.31
CA MET A 168 -1.57 -12.79 -15.80
C MET A 168 -2.27 -13.97 -16.49
N GLN A 169 -2.15 -15.19 -15.96
CA GLN A 169 -2.80 -16.37 -16.54
C GLN A 169 -4.21 -16.64 -15.96
N TYR A 170 -4.49 -16.18 -14.74
CA TYR A 170 -5.69 -16.62 -13.98
C TYR A 170 -6.86 -15.62 -13.96
N LEU A 171 -6.64 -14.31 -14.14
CA LEU A 171 -7.74 -13.34 -14.20
C LEU A 171 -8.52 -13.43 -15.53
N THR A 172 -7.83 -13.80 -16.62
CA THR A 172 -8.42 -13.90 -17.95
C THR A 172 -9.42 -15.06 -18.05
N GLY A 173 -9.13 -16.22 -17.46
CA GLY A 173 -10.02 -17.39 -17.55
C GLY A 173 -11.40 -17.19 -16.92
N GLY A 174 -11.44 -16.62 -15.71
CA GLY A 174 -12.71 -16.41 -14.98
C GLY A 174 -13.62 -15.38 -15.65
N ILE A 175 -13.05 -14.24 -16.07
CA ILE A 175 -13.82 -13.16 -16.72
C ILE A 175 -14.37 -13.64 -18.07
N ILE A 176 -13.57 -14.37 -18.86
CA ILE A 176 -14.01 -14.91 -20.16
C ILE A 176 -15.17 -15.90 -19.98
N ALA A 177 -15.12 -16.79 -18.97
CA ALA A 177 -16.19 -17.74 -18.71
C ALA A 177 -17.53 -17.06 -18.39
N VAL A 178 -17.52 -16.01 -17.55
CA VAL A 178 -18.73 -15.24 -17.21
C VAL A 178 -19.30 -14.53 -18.45
N ILE A 179 -18.44 -13.92 -19.28
CA ILE A 179 -18.87 -13.24 -20.51
C ILE A 179 -19.56 -14.21 -21.47
N VAL A 180 -19.01 -15.41 -21.67
CA VAL A 180 -19.60 -16.42 -22.57
C VAL A 180 -20.99 -16.85 -22.11
N VAL A 181 -21.19 -17.07 -20.81
CA VAL A 181 -22.50 -17.46 -20.26
C VAL A 181 -23.53 -16.34 -20.43
N VAL A 182 -23.15 -15.09 -20.16
CA VAL A 182 -24.06 -13.94 -20.32
C VAL A 182 -24.47 -13.76 -21.79
N VAL A 183 -23.53 -13.88 -22.73
CA VAL A 183 -23.81 -13.76 -24.17
C VAL A 183 -24.76 -14.86 -24.65
N LEU A 184 -24.56 -16.11 -24.21
CA LEU A 184 -25.44 -17.22 -24.58
C LEU A 184 -26.88 -17.02 -24.11
N VAL A 185 -27.07 -16.54 -22.87
CA VAL A 185 -28.41 -16.26 -22.33
C VAL A 185 -29.10 -15.14 -23.12
N VAL A 186 -28.39 -14.07 -23.47
CA VAL A 186 -28.93 -12.95 -24.26
C VAL A 186 -29.33 -13.41 -25.66
N VAL A 187 -28.50 -14.21 -26.35
CA VAL A 187 -28.79 -14.71 -27.70
C VAL A 187 -30.02 -15.63 -27.70
N LEU A 188 -30.11 -16.56 -26.75
CA LEU A 188 -31.29 -17.43 -26.60
C LEU A 188 -32.55 -16.62 -26.28
N GLY A 189 -32.45 -15.61 -25.42
CA GLY A 189 -33.56 -14.70 -25.12
C GLY A 189 -34.04 -13.92 -26.34
N LEU A 190 -33.11 -13.39 -27.15
CA LEU A 190 -33.46 -12.68 -28.38
C LEU A 190 -34.08 -13.61 -29.43
N LEU A 191 -33.57 -14.83 -29.59
CA LEU A 191 -34.16 -15.84 -30.50
C LEU A 191 -35.58 -16.23 -30.07
N ALA A 192 -35.82 -16.39 -28.75
CA ALA A 192 -37.14 -16.67 -28.21
C ALA A 192 -38.11 -15.49 -28.43
N LEU A 193 -37.64 -14.25 -28.26
CA LEU A 193 -38.44 -13.05 -28.52
C LEU A 193 -38.76 -12.89 -30.02
N VAL A 194 -37.79 -13.10 -30.91
CA VAL A 194 -38.00 -13.00 -32.37
C VAL A 194 -38.95 -14.10 -32.85
N SER A 195 -38.79 -15.34 -32.38
CA SER A 195 -39.69 -16.44 -32.73
C SER A 195 -41.10 -16.27 -32.17
N ALA A 196 -41.26 -15.67 -30.98
CA ALA A 196 -42.55 -15.28 -30.44
C ALA A 196 -43.22 -14.17 -31.27
N GLN A 197 -42.46 -13.14 -31.67
CA GLN A 197 -42.96 -12.08 -32.56
C GLN A 197 -43.34 -12.63 -33.95
N PHE A 198 -42.59 -13.61 -34.48
CA PHE A 198 -42.89 -14.26 -35.75
C PHE A 198 -44.15 -15.15 -35.68
N LYS A 199 -44.33 -15.88 -34.57
CA LYS A 199 -45.55 -16.67 -34.33
C LYS A 199 -46.81 -15.80 -34.20
N VAL A 200 -46.70 -14.62 -33.59
CA VAL A 200 -47.83 -13.67 -33.51
C VAL A 200 -48.18 -13.05 -34.86
N LYS A 201 -47.26 -13.05 -35.84
CA LYS A 201 -47.46 -12.42 -37.15
C LYS A 201 -48.04 -13.34 -38.24
N MET A 202 -48.24 -14.64 -38.01
CA MET A 202 -48.88 -15.54 -38.99
C MET A 202 -50.41 -15.37 -38.97
N PRO A 203 -51.06 -14.91 -40.05
CA PRO A 203 -52.51 -14.89 -40.13
C PRO A 203 -53.05 -16.33 -40.21
N LYS A 204 -54.07 -16.62 -39.40
CA LYS A 204 -54.83 -17.87 -39.44
C LYS A 204 -55.48 -17.98 -40.82
N SER A 205 -55.12 -19.00 -41.61
CA SER A 205 -55.83 -19.30 -42.86
C SER A 205 -57.28 -19.65 -42.52
N PRO A 206 -58.29 -19.02 -43.15
CA PRO A 206 -59.67 -19.46 -43.01
C PRO A 206 -59.80 -20.83 -43.68
N ALA A 207 -60.50 -21.74 -42.99
CA ALA A 207 -61.00 -22.99 -43.54
C ALA A 207 -62.30 -22.72 -44.32
#